data_AF-A0A1B0D3D0-F1
#
_entry.id   AF-A0A1B0D3D0-F1
#
_cell.length_a   1.000
_cell.length_b   1.000
_cell.length_c   1.000
_cell.angle_alpha   90.00
_cell.angle_beta   90.00
_cell.angle_gamma   90.00
#
_symmetry.space_group_name_H-M   'P 1'
#
loop_
_entity.id
_entity.type
_entity.pdbx_description
1 polymer ?
#
loop_
_entity_poly.entity_id
_entity_poly.type
_entity_poly.pdbx_seq_one_letter_code
_entity_poly.pdbx_strand_id
1 'polypeptide(L)'
;KLFFPQSHTPSTEYWKTASVETQIQEFGDQRDTLAHFAQINRDDIVGVRVPHLQLSGNNSFEAIRRFGGLYDCSWPTQHFVGPGMWPFTLDYASTMDCTVGSCPTASIPGVWVVPMIGWIDTDGYKCAMVDTCPNLPADDVEETFEWMKENFERIYNSNRAPFGVFLHSAWFLTRPSNFPAYKKYV
;
A
#
# COMPACT_ATOMS: atom_id res chain seq x y z
N LYS A 1 -5.18 -11.55 5.39
CA LYS A 1 -4.30 -11.59 4.19
C LYS A 1 -4.67 -10.43 3.26
N LEU A 2 -3.67 -9.74 2.71
CA LEU A 2 -3.81 -8.69 1.68
C LEU A 2 -3.95 -9.34 0.30
N PHE A 3 -4.83 -8.83 -0.56
CA PHE A 3 -5.01 -9.31 -1.93
C PHE A 3 -5.23 -8.16 -2.94
N PHE A 4 -5.15 -8.52 -4.22
CA PHE A 4 -5.20 -7.65 -5.40
C PHE A 4 -6.38 -8.04 -6.29
N PRO A 5 -6.83 -7.21 -7.25
CA PRO A 5 -8.03 -7.50 -8.03
C PRO A 5 -7.79 -8.55 -9.11
N GLN A 6 -8.86 -8.97 -9.79
CA GLN A 6 -8.79 -9.98 -10.85
C GLN A 6 -7.97 -9.51 -12.06
N SER A 7 -8.29 -8.34 -12.62
CA SER A 7 -7.78 -7.96 -13.96
C SER A 7 -6.42 -7.29 -13.94
N HIS A 8 -6.09 -6.57 -12.85
CA HIS A 8 -4.94 -5.67 -12.76
C HIS A 8 -4.74 -4.83 -14.05
N THR A 9 -5.84 -4.32 -14.62
CA THR A 9 -5.78 -3.54 -15.86
C THR A 9 -4.76 -2.38 -15.75
N PRO A 10 -3.95 -2.13 -16.80
CA PRO A 10 -2.95 -1.07 -16.77
C PRO A 10 -3.56 0.34 -16.81
N SER A 11 -4.87 0.47 -17.10
CA SER A 11 -5.54 1.77 -17.15
C SER A 11 -5.74 2.33 -15.74
N THR A 12 -4.97 3.36 -15.38
CA THR A 12 -5.19 4.10 -14.12
C THR A 12 -6.53 4.82 -14.11
N GLU A 13 -7.01 5.31 -15.25
CA GLU A 13 -8.31 5.98 -15.36
C GLU A 13 -9.47 5.02 -15.05
N TYR A 14 -9.34 3.73 -15.42
CA TYR A 14 -10.31 2.70 -15.04
C TYR A 14 -10.45 2.60 -13.52
N TRP A 15 -9.33 2.50 -12.80
CA TRP A 15 -9.35 2.41 -11.34
C TRP A 15 -9.83 3.71 -10.69
N LYS A 16 -9.46 4.86 -11.23
CA LYS A 16 -9.87 6.17 -10.73
C LYS A 16 -11.38 6.37 -10.79
N THR A 17 -12.03 5.88 -11.84
CA THR A 17 -13.47 6.08 -12.10
C THR A 17 -14.33 4.86 -11.79
N ALA A 18 -13.75 3.79 -11.28
CA ALA A 18 -14.45 2.54 -10.98
C ALA A 18 -15.62 2.76 -10.00
N SER A 19 -16.81 2.29 -10.37
CA SER A 19 -17.96 2.30 -9.48
C SER A 19 -17.77 1.33 -8.31
N VAL A 20 -18.65 1.44 -7.31
CA VAL A 20 -18.69 0.49 -6.18
C VAL A 20 -18.88 -0.94 -6.71
N GLU A 21 -19.77 -1.14 -7.68
CA GLU A 21 -20.08 -2.44 -8.27
C GLU A 21 -18.89 -3.01 -9.04
N THR A 22 -18.20 -2.17 -9.83
CA THR A 22 -16.96 -2.58 -10.52
C THR A 22 -15.90 -3.02 -9.53
N GLN A 23 -15.73 -2.30 -8.41
CA GLN A 23 -14.77 -2.69 -7.39
C GLN A 23 -15.19 -3.95 -6.63
N ILE A 24 -16.48 -4.18 -6.40
CA ILE A 24 -16.95 -5.45 -5.84
C ILE A 24 -16.66 -6.61 -6.79
N GLN A 25 -16.84 -6.44 -8.10
CA GLN A 25 -16.49 -7.46 -9.10
C GLN A 25 -14.98 -7.71 -9.13
N GLU A 26 -14.16 -6.66 -9.08
CA GLU A 26 -12.70 -6.81 -9.15
C GLU A 26 -12.10 -7.39 -7.87
N PHE A 27 -12.61 -7.02 -6.68
CA PHE A 27 -12.04 -7.43 -5.40
C PHE A 27 -12.89 -8.46 -4.65
N GLY A 28 -14.20 -8.28 -4.58
CA GLY A 28 -15.12 -9.21 -3.90
C GLY A 28 -15.09 -10.60 -4.55
N ASP A 29 -15.23 -10.67 -5.87
CA ASP A 29 -15.20 -11.96 -6.57
C ASP A 29 -13.79 -12.58 -6.58
N GLN A 30 -12.73 -11.75 -6.54
CA GLN A 30 -11.34 -12.24 -6.41
C GLN A 30 -11.10 -12.85 -5.04
N ARG A 31 -11.72 -12.30 -3.98
CA ARG A 31 -11.70 -12.89 -2.65
C ARG A 31 -12.33 -14.29 -2.66
N ASP A 32 -13.44 -14.48 -3.37
CA ASP A 32 -14.10 -15.77 -3.52
C ASP A 32 -13.25 -16.76 -4.33
N THR A 33 -12.68 -16.27 -5.43
CA THR A 33 -11.75 -17.01 -6.30
C THR A 33 -10.55 -17.53 -5.50
N LEU A 34 -9.91 -16.66 -4.71
CA LEU A 34 -8.77 -17.03 -3.87
C LEU A 34 -9.16 -18.05 -2.80
N ALA A 35 -10.29 -17.85 -2.11
CA ALA A 35 -10.78 -18.80 -1.10
C ALA A 35 -11.00 -20.20 -1.71
N HIS A 36 -11.63 -20.24 -2.90
CA HIS A 36 -11.91 -21.47 -3.61
C HIS A 36 -10.65 -22.18 -4.10
N PHE A 37 -9.82 -21.52 -4.91
CA PHE A 37 -8.68 -22.17 -5.56
C PHE A 37 -7.49 -22.41 -4.61
N ALA A 38 -7.28 -21.55 -3.61
CA ALA A 38 -6.21 -21.73 -2.63
C ALA A 38 -6.64 -22.57 -1.41
N GLN A 39 -7.92 -22.96 -1.32
CA GLN A 39 -8.47 -23.75 -0.20
C GLN A 39 -8.20 -23.11 1.16
N ILE A 40 -8.42 -21.81 1.27
CA ILE A 40 -8.28 -21.03 2.51
C ILE A 40 -9.63 -20.47 2.92
N ASN A 41 -9.79 -20.20 4.22
CA ASN A 41 -11.01 -19.55 4.69
C ASN A 41 -11.12 -18.15 4.06
N ARG A 42 -12.28 -17.89 3.44
CA ARG A 42 -12.64 -16.60 2.86
C ARG A 42 -12.53 -15.46 3.87
N ASP A 43 -12.83 -15.74 5.14
CA ASP A 43 -12.79 -14.75 6.22
C ASP A 43 -11.36 -14.34 6.63
N ASP A 44 -10.34 -15.10 6.20
CA ASP A 44 -8.94 -14.72 6.41
C ASP A 44 -8.41 -13.74 5.35
N ILE A 45 -9.19 -13.50 4.28
CA ILE A 45 -8.83 -12.63 3.15
C ILE A 45 -9.53 -11.28 3.35
N VAL A 46 -8.82 -10.31 3.93
CA VAL A 46 -9.44 -9.12 4.53
C VAL A 46 -8.79 -7.80 4.13
N GLY A 47 -7.56 -7.83 3.61
CA GLY A 47 -6.83 -6.63 3.22
C GLY A 47 -6.91 -6.40 1.71
N VAL A 48 -7.03 -5.15 1.28
CA VAL A 48 -7.13 -4.79 -0.14
C VAL A 48 -6.00 -3.84 -0.52
N ARG A 49 -5.41 -4.06 -1.69
CA ARG A 49 -4.52 -3.07 -2.34
C ARG A 49 -4.95 -2.87 -3.79
N VAL A 50 -5.35 -1.64 -4.11
CA VAL A 50 -5.79 -1.23 -5.44
C VAL A 50 -4.57 -1.09 -6.38
N PRO A 51 -4.64 -1.58 -7.63
CA PRO A 51 -3.56 -1.47 -8.58
C PRO A 51 -3.13 -0.02 -8.80
N HIS A 52 -1.82 0.16 -9.00
CA HIS A 52 -1.19 1.48 -9.18
C HIS A 52 -1.45 2.46 -8.03
N LEU A 53 -1.94 1.98 -6.88
CA LEU A 53 -2.35 2.79 -5.73
C LEU A 53 -3.46 3.80 -6.08
N GLN A 54 -4.24 3.50 -7.13
CA GLN A 54 -5.15 4.42 -7.78
C GLN A 54 -6.56 4.31 -7.18
N LEU A 55 -6.81 5.01 -6.08
CA LEU A 55 -8.11 5.03 -5.41
C LEU A 55 -9.20 5.73 -6.24
N SER A 56 -10.46 5.30 -6.03
CA SER A 56 -11.69 5.88 -6.60
C SER A 56 -12.54 6.62 -5.55
N GLY A 57 -11.90 7.36 -4.67
CA GLY A 57 -12.57 8.14 -3.63
C GLY A 57 -13.41 7.27 -2.70
N ASN A 58 -14.63 7.72 -2.43
CA ASN A 58 -15.57 7.00 -1.56
C ASN A 58 -15.94 5.61 -2.10
N ASN A 59 -15.90 5.40 -3.42
CA ASN A 59 -16.32 4.14 -4.02
C ASN A 59 -15.43 2.98 -3.58
N SER A 60 -14.12 3.21 -3.45
CA SER A 60 -13.18 2.16 -3.05
C SER A 60 -13.48 1.64 -1.65
N PHE A 61 -13.75 2.53 -0.72
CA PHE A 61 -13.99 2.17 0.68
C PHE A 61 -15.41 1.65 0.90
N GLU A 62 -16.40 2.17 0.18
CA GLU A 62 -17.76 1.62 0.19
C GLU A 62 -17.79 0.19 -0.38
N ALA A 63 -17.03 -0.10 -1.44
CA ALA A 63 -16.89 -1.45 -1.97
C ALA A 63 -16.27 -2.38 -0.92
N ILE A 64 -15.14 -1.98 -0.31
CA ILE A 64 -14.46 -2.76 0.76
C ILE A 64 -15.43 -3.11 1.88
N ARG A 65 -16.20 -2.12 2.35
CA ARG A 65 -17.24 -2.35 3.36
C ARG A 65 -18.26 -3.38 2.90
N ARG A 66 -18.79 -3.25 1.68
CA ARG A 66 -19.88 -4.11 1.16
C ARG A 66 -19.47 -5.56 0.96
N PHE A 67 -18.26 -5.84 0.47
CA PHE A 67 -17.79 -7.23 0.32
C PHE A 67 -17.18 -7.79 1.61
N GLY A 68 -17.20 -7.03 2.71
CA GLY A 68 -16.73 -7.44 4.04
C GLY A 68 -15.22 -7.49 4.17
N GLY A 69 -14.48 -6.61 3.48
CA GLY A 69 -13.06 -6.39 3.72
C GLY A 69 -12.84 -5.58 5.02
N LEU A 70 -11.67 -5.73 5.62
CA LEU A 70 -11.31 -5.08 6.89
C LEU A 70 -10.52 -3.78 6.66
N TYR A 71 -9.53 -3.81 5.75
CA TYR A 71 -8.63 -2.69 5.58
C TYR A 71 -8.17 -2.48 4.13
N ASP A 72 -7.91 -1.22 3.80
CA ASP A 72 -7.18 -0.80 2.61
C ASP A 72 -5.70 -0.53 2.95
N CYS A 73 -4.80 -0.88 2.04
CA CYS A 73 -3.41 -0.46 2.10
C CYS A 73 -2.94 0.04 0.73
N SER A 74 -3.70 0.97 0.15
CA SER A 74 -3.45 1.58 -1.17
C SER A 74 -3.17 3.06 -1.09
N TRP A 75 -3.34 3.68 0.08
CA TRP A 75 -3.25 5.13 0.24
C TRP A 75 -1.88 5.55 0.81
N PRO A 76 -0.97 6.07 -0.02
CA PRO A 76 0.31 6.59 0.45
C PRO A 76 0.21 7.98 1.05
N THR A 77 1.16 8.26 1.94
CA THR A 77 1.38 9.58 2.52
C THR A 77 2.81 10.04 2.25
N GLN A 78 2.94 11.28 1.80
CA GLN A 78 4.22 11.99 1.67
C GLN A 78 4.39 13.04 2.77
N HIS A 79 3.33 13.48 3.44
CA HIS A 79 3.42 14.45 4.54
C HIS A 79 3.71 13.77 5.89
N PHE A 80 3.16 12.60 6.15
CA PHE A 80 3.28 11.89 7.44
C PHE A 80 4.33 10.77 7.36
N VAL A 81 5.58 11.15 7.10
CA VAL A 81 6.73 10.23 6.94
C VAL A 81 7.72 10.24 8.10
N GLY A 82 7.43 11.01 9.16
CA GLY A 82 8.29 11.18 10.33
C GLY A 82 7.91 12.46 11.09
N PRO A 83 6.96 12.43 12.05
CA PRO A 83 6.25 11.25 12.56
C PRO A 83 5.33 10.60 11.51
N GLY A 84 5.14 9.28 11.62
CA GLY A 84 4.33 8.49 10.70
C GLY A 84 2.83 8.52 10.99
N MET A 85 1.98 8.38 9.98
CA MET A 85 0.54 8.21 10.18
C MET A 85 0.23 6.79 10.69
N TRP A 86 -0.42 6.67 11.84
CA TRP A 86 -0.92 5.38 12.34
C TRP A 86 -2.17 4.94 11.56
N PRO A 87 -2.46 3.63 11.47
CA PRO A 87 -3.72 3.15 10.93
C PRO A 87 -4.92 3.80 11.63
N PHE A 88 -5.93 4.14 10.85
CA PHE A 88 -7.14 4.82 11.31
C PHE A 88 -8.36 4.29 10.56
N THR A 89 -9.55 4.55 11.09
CA THR A 89 -10.81 4.22 10.42
C THR A 89 -11.41 5.44 9.73
N LEU A 90 -12.28 5.20 8.75
CA LEU A 90 -13.04 6.26 8.08
C LEU A 90 -14.37 6.59 8.78
N ASP A 91 -14.47 6.37 10.09
CA ASP A 91 -15.63 6.84 10.88
C ASP A 91 -15.71 8.37 10.86
N TYR A 92 -14.57 9.05 10.73
CA TYR A 92 -14.43 10.50 10.64
C TYR A 92 -13.62 10.91 9.40
N ALA A 93 -13.66 12.20 9.06
CA ALA A 93 -12.88 12.74 7.96
C ALA A 93 -11.37 12.53 8.20
N SER A 94 -10.68 12.02 7.17
CA SER A 94 -9.23 11.81 7.20
C SER A 94 -8.48 13.14 7.14
N THR A 95 -7.38 13.24 7.88
CA THR A 95 -6.39 14.34 7.76
C THR A 95 -5.22 13.98 6.84
N MET A 96 -5.21 12.76 6.30
CA MET A 96 -4.12 12.27 5.46
C MET A 96 -4.11 12.98 4.11
N ASP A 97 -2.91 13.29 3.62
CA ASP A 97 -2.71 13.87 2.29
C ASP A 97 -3.16 12.91 1.19
N CYS A 98 -3.64 13.48 0.08
CA CYS A 98 -4.12 12.71 -1.08
C CYS A 98 -3.16 12.85 -2.24
N THR A 99 -2.20 11.92 -2.36
CA THR A 99 -1.11 12.02 -3.34
C THR A 99 -1.42 11.31 -4.65
N VAL A 100 -2.25 10.24 -4.63
CA VAL A 100 -2.59 9.43 -5.81
C VAL A 100 -4.10 9.25 -5.89
N GLY A 101 -4.66 9.59 -7.05
CA GLY A 101 -6.07 9.38 -7.34
C GLY A 101 -7.05 10.29 -6.61
N SER A 102 -8.20 9.73 -6.25
CA SER A 102 -9.22 10.43 -5.47
C SER A 102 -9.34 9.75 -4.12
N CYS A 103 -9.23 10.52 -3.04
CA CYS A 103 -9.30 10.00 -1.68
C CYS A 103 -10.72 10.15 -1.10
N PRO A 104 -11.12 9.30 -0.15
CA PRO A 104 -12.45 9.35 0.46
C PRO A 104 -12.62 10.63 1.29
N THR A 105 -13.80 11.22 1.20
CA THR A 105 -14.24 12.39 1.98
C THR A 105 -15.47 12.10 2.84
N ALA A 106 -16.18 11.00 2.56
CA ALA A 106 -17.33 10.56 3.33
C ALA A 106 -16.91 9.79 4.59
N SER A 107 -17.80 9.80 5.59
CA SER A 107 -17.72 8.86 6.72
C SER A 107 -18.16 7.48 6.24
N ILE A 108 -17.24 6.51 6.29
CA ILE A 108 -17.45 5.11 5.92
C ILE A 108 -17.03 4.24 7.13
N PRO A 109 -17.91 4.09 8.13
CA PRO A 109 -17.61 3.35 9.35
C PRO A 109 -17.19 1.91 9.11
N GLY A 110 -16.23 1.45 9.92
CA GLY A 110 -15.81 0.05 10.01
C GLY A 110 -14.67 -0.38 9.05
N VAL A 111 -14.29 0.43 8.07
CA VAL A 111 -13.13 0.14 7.19
C VAL A 111 -11.89 0.86 7.72
N TRP A 112 -10.80 0.10 7.85
CA TRP A 112 -9.50 0.63 8.23
C TRP A 112 -8.69 1.10 7.02
N VAL A 113 -7.96 2.19 7.19
CA VAL A 113 -6.88 2.62 6.31
C VAL A 113 -5.59 2.24 7.00
N VAL A 114 -4.73 1.49 6.31
CA VAL A 114 -3.33 1.26 6.70
C VAL A 114 -2.46 2.12 5.78
N PRO A 115 -2.03 3.32 6.23
CA PRO A 115 -1.27 4.24 5.42
C PRO A 115 0.01 3.62 4.87
N MET A 116 0.31 3.89 3.60
CA MET A 116 1.63 3.58 3.05
C MET A 116 2.57 4.75 3.35
N ILE A 117 3.28 4.66 4.47
CA ILE A 117 4.28 5.66 4.85
C ILE A 117 5.40 5.68 3.81
N GLY A 118 5.58 6.83 3.16
CA GLY A 118 6.59 7.00 2.13
C GLY A 118 8.02 6.77 2.63
N TRP A 119 8.80 6.09 1.81
CA TRP A 119 10.25 6.03 1.87
C TRP A 119 10.85 7.35 1.40
N ILE A 120 12.06 7.64 1.84
CA ILE A 120 12.85 8.80 1.40
C ILE A 120 14.08 8.22 0.70
N ASP A 121 14.27 8.60 -0.56
CA ASP A 121 15.39 8.19 -1.39
C ASP A 121 16.65 9.05 -1.09
N THR A 122 17.77 8.79 -1.75
CA THR A 122 19.05 9.48 -1.45
C THR A 122 19.01 10.98 -1.73
N ASP A 123 18.09 11.43 -2.57
CA ASP A 123 17.95 12.82 -3.00
C ASP A 123 16.78 13.51 -2.25
N GLY A 124 16.16 12.83 -1.29
CA GLY A 124 15.05 13.34 -0.50
C GLY A 124 13.67 13.18 -1.15
N TYR A 125 13.58 12.49 -2.30
CA TYR A 125 12.30 12.20 -2.95
C TYR A 125 11.51 11.16 -2.15
N LYS A 126 10.18 11.34 -2.11
CA LYS A 126 9.28 10.49 -1.32
C LYS A 126 8.54 9.49 -2.20
N CYS A 127 8.82 8.21 -1.99
CA CYS A 127 8.30 7.08 -2.76
C CYS A 127 7.43 6.17 -1.88
N ALA A 128 6.27 5.75 -2.37
CA ALA A 128 5.37 4.86 -1.61
C ALA A 128 5.85 3.40 -1.56
N MET A 129 6.57 2.97 -2.59
CA MET A 129 7.12 1.62 -2.72
C MET A 129 8.62 1.69 -3.01
N VAL A 130 9.37 0.73 -2.48
CA VAL A 130 10.84 0.68 -2.57
C VAL A 130 11.31 0.67 -4.02
N ASP A 131 10.61 -0.05 -4.88
CA ASP A 131 10.90 -0.19 -6.31
C ASP A 131 10.50 1.02 -7.16
N THR A 132 9.84 2.01 -6.55
CA THR A 132 9.46 3.27 -7.21
C THR A 132 10.30 4.47 -6.76
N CYS A 133 11.28 4.26 -5.86
CA CYS A 133 12.23 5.29 -5.49
C CYS A 133 13.21 5.52 -6.66
N PRO A 134 13.26 6.74 -7.24
CA PRO A 134 14.05 7.00 -8.44
C PRO A 134 15.55 7.03 -8.15
N ASN A 135 15.97 7.51 -6.98
CA ASN A 135 17.39 7.63 -6.62
C ASN A 135 17.72 6.64 -5.50
N LEU A 136 18.14 5.45 -5.90
CA LEU A 136 18.64 4.43 -4.97
C LEU A 136 20.14 4.70 -4.66
N PRO A 137 20.64 4.24 -3.49
CA PRO A 137 22.08 4.24 -3.19
C PRO A 137 22.90 3.47 -4.23
N ALA A 138 24.24 3.47 -4.17
CA ALA A 138 25.05 2.71 -5.13
C ALA A 138 24.72 1.21 -5.07
N ASP A 139 25.10 0.46 -6.12
CA ASP A 139 24.77 -0.97 -6.23
C ASP A 139 25.69 -1.81 -5.37
N ASP A 140 25.57 -1.58 -4.07
CA ASP A 140 26.35 -2.16 -3.00
C ASP A 140 25.41 -2.63 -1.89
N VAL A 141 25.77 -3.76 -1.28
CA VAL A 141 24.94 -4.40 -0.26
C VAL A 141 24.84 -3.55 1.00
N GLU A 142 25.93 -2.91 1.42
CA GLU A 142 25.90 -2.07 2.62
C GLU A 142 25.20 -0.75 2.40
N GLU A 143 25.46 -0.08 1.28
CA GLU A 143 24.77 1.18 1.02
C GLU A 143 23.25 0.98 0.92
N THR A 144 22.81 -0.10 0.28
CA THR A 144 21.37 -0.44 0.21
C THR A 144 20.82 -0.80 1.59
N PHE A 145 21.56 -1.56 2.40
CA PHE A 145 21.15 -1.92 3.76
C PHE A 145 21.03 -0.68 4.67
N GLU A 146 22.04 0.19 4.68
CA GLU A 146 22.02 1.40 5.51
C GLU A 146 20.89 2.34 5.07
N TRP A 147 20.65 2.52 3.77
CA TRP A 147 19.49 3.28 3.29
C TRP A 147 18.14 2.71 3.76
N MET A 148 17.97 1.38 3.73
CA MET A 148 16.77 0.73 4.27
C MET A 148 16.63 0.93 5.78
N LYS A 149 17.73 0.80 6.51
CA LYS A 149 17.79 1.00 7.96
C LYS A 149 17.49 2.44 8.35
N GLU A 150 18.03 3.43 7.65
CA GLU A 150 17.73 4.86 7.87
C GLU A 150 16.23 5.16 7.74
N ASN A 151 15.58 4.57 6.73
CA ASN A 151 14.15 4.71 6.52
C ASN A 151 13.33 4.11 7.67
N PHE A 152 13.73 2.95 8.18
CA PHE A 152 13.13 2.33 9.36
C PHE A 152 13.36 3.18 10.62
N GLU A 153 14.60 3.60 10.87
CA GLU A 153 15.01 4.36 12.05
C GLU A 153 14.29 5.71 12.14
N ARG A 154 13.99 6.36 11.01
CA ARG A 154 13.16 7.59 10.97
C ARG A 154 11.81 7.41 11.66
N ILE A 155 11.15 6.27 11.43
CA ILE A 155 9.86 5.98 12.05
C ILE A 155 10.05 5.42 13.46
N TYR A 156 11.03 4.54 13.66
CA TYR A 156 11.32 3.92 14.95
C TYR A 156 11.69 4.94 16.04
N ASN A 157 12.44 5.97 15.68
CA ASN A 157 12.89 7.04 16.57
C ASN A 157 11.91 8.21 16.68
N SER A 158 10.82 8.22 15.89
CA SER A 158 9.74 9.19 16.02
C SER A 158 8.57 8.63 16.83
N ASN A 159 7.49 8.19 16.17
CA ASN A 159 6.27 7.72 16.82
C ASN A 159 5.98 6.24 16.60
N ARG A 160 6.90 5.48 15.99
CA ARG A 160 6.82 4.02 15.79
C ARG A 160 5.55 3.56 15.06
N ALA A 161 5.00 4.41 14.19
CA ALA A 161 3.92 3.98 13.31
C ALA A 161 4.34 2.75 12.48
N PRO A 162 3.40 1.88 12.07
CA PRO A 162 3.72 0.72 11.25
C PRO A 162 4.46 1.11 9.96
N PHE A 163 5.72 0.70 9.83
CA PHE A 163 6.55 0.98 8.67
C PHE A 163 6.47 -0.16 7.65
N GLY A 164 6.00 0.15 6.45
CA GLY A 164 5.78 -0.82 5.38
C GLY A 164 6.96 -0.92 4.42
N VAL A 165 7.39 -2.16 4.14
CA VAL A 165 8.30 -2.46 3.04
C VAL A 165 7.49 -3.02 1.88
N PHE A 166 7.05 -2.14 0.98
CA PHE A 166 6.24 -2.50 -0.18
C PHE A 166 7.10 -2.54 -1.43
N LEU A 167 7.10 -3.67 -2.13
CA LEU A 167 7.89 -3.89 -3.34
C LEU A 167 7.23 -4.94 -4.23
N HIS A 168 7.58 -4.91 -5.51
CA HIS A 168 7.38 -6.05 -6.40
C HIS A 168 8.59 -6.98 -6.37
N SER A 169 8.36 -8.30 -6.48
CA SER A 169 9.43 -9.30 -6.48
C SER A 169 10.49 -9.05 -7.56
N ALA A 170 10.09 -8.46 -8.69
CA ALA A 170 10.99 -8.09 -9.78
C ALA A 170 12.11 -7.13 -9.34
N TRP A 171 11.90 -6.33 -8.29
CA TRP A 171 12.93 -5.43 -7.75
C TRP A 171 14.19 -6.18 -7.31
N PHE A 172 14.07 -7.40 -6.79
CA PHE A 172 15.23 -8.20 -6.42
C PHE A 172 16.09 -8.63 -7.62
N LEU A 173 15.55 -8.52 -8.84
CA LEU A 173 16.23 -8.89 -10.08
C LEU A 173 16.85 -7.68 -10.80
N THR A 174 16.54 -6.45 -10.38
CA THR A 174 17.05 -5.24 -11.04
C THR A 174 18.49 -4.93 -10.67
N ARG A 175 18.93 -5.32 -9.47
CA ARG A 175 20.28 -5.03 -8.95
C ARG A 175 20.79 -6.19 -8.08
N PRO A 176 22.05 -6.64 -8.25
CA PRO A 176 22.64 -7.69 -7.42
C PRO A 176 22.61 -7.41 -5.91
N SER A 177 22.69 -6.14 -5.49
CA SER A 177 22.71 -5.74 -4.07
C SER A 177 21.35 -5.87 -3.36
N ASN A 178 20.23 -5.73 -4.08
CA ASN A 178 18.89 -5.60 -3.50
C ASN A 178 18.49 -6.78 -2.59
N PHE A 179 18.63 -8.01 -3.07
CA PHE A 179 18.21 -9.19 -2.30
C PHE A 179 19.15 -9.49 -1.10
N PRO A 180 20.49 -9.47 -1.25
CA PRO A 180 21.40 -9.54 -0.10
C PRO A 180 21.16 -8.46 0.96
N ALA A 181 20.94 -7.20 0.55
CA ALA A 181 20.66 -6.11 1.47
C ALA A 181 19.34 -6.30 2.21
N TYR A 182 18.27 -6.68 1.49
CA TYR A 182 16.98 -7.00 2.11
C TYR A 182 17.08 -8.14 3.12
N LYS A 183 17.85 -9.20 2.82
CA LYS A 183 18.10 -10.30 3.76
C LYS A 183 18.86 -9.87 5.02
N LYS A 184 19.70 -8.84 4.93
CA LYS A 184 20.40 -8.28 6.09
C LYS A 184 19.49 -7.37 6.92
N TYR A 185 18.53 -6.71 6.27
CA TYR A 185 17.56 -5.82 6.90
C TYR A 185 16.51 -6.56 7.75
N VAL A 186 16.07 -7.76 7.34
CA VAL A 186 15.10 -8.60 8.08
C VAL A 186 15.76 -9.45 9.16
#